data_AF-A0A960VB96-F1
#
_entry.id   AF-A0A960VB96-F1
#
_cell.length_a   1.000
_cell.length_b   1.000
_cell.length_c   1.000
_cell.angle_alpha   90.00
_cell.angle_beta   90.00
_cell.angle_gamma   90.00
#
_symmetry.space_group_name_H-M   'P 1'
#
loop_
_entity.id
_entity.type
_entity.pdbx_description
1 polymer ?
#
loop_
_entity_poly.entity_id
_entity_poly.type
_entity_poly.pdbx_seq_one_letter_code
_entity_poly.pdbx_strand_id
1 'polypeptide(L)'
;EFEISGIKDPIVKYPLQSNKIDMSNRDYINFSWQGDDKIDYYILEFYNSKTKKLLSRLKTKGNQFVFNDLFKLDEGKFYWTIQGFKKRQDGSTFKTELIKNEFIIYLSEKPDIPDLKTKDKIYIE
;
A
#
# COMPACT_ATOMS: atom_id res chain seq x y z
N GLU A 1 -15.01 24.85 22.98
CA GLU A 1 -14.31 23.56 22.82
C GLU A 1 -14.08 23.31 21.33
N PHE A 2 -12.85 23.05 20.91
CA PHE A 2 -12.56 22.74 19.51
C PHE A 2 -12.83 21.25 19.28
N GLU A 3 -13.90 20.93 18.56
CA GLU A 3 -14.33 19.57 18.25
C GLU A 3 -13.23 18.79 17.50
N ILE A 4 -12.51 17.97 18.26
CA ILE A 4 -11.78 16.80 17.77
C ILE A 4 -12.70 15.56 17.76
N SER A 5 -13.95 15.72 18.21
CA SER A 5 -14.97 14.66 18.23
C SER A 5 -15.25 14.17 16.80
N GLY A 6 -14.97 12.88 16.58
CA GLY A 6 -15.36 12.19 15.36
C GLY A 6 -14.45 12.41 14.15
N ILE A 7 -13.13 12.58 14.35
CA ILE A 7 -12.15 12.19 13.32
C ILE A 7 -11.85 10.71 13.53
N LYS A 8 -12.04 9.90 12.49
CA LYS A 8 -11.80 8.45 12.53
C LYS A 8 -10.35 8.12 12.13
N ASP A 9 -9.81 7.07 12.76
CA ASP A 9 -8.53 6.51 12.34
C ASP A 9 -8.63 5.88 10.94
N PRO A 10 -7.55 5.91 10.15
CA PRO A 10 -7.54 5.29 8.83
C PRO A 10 -7.71 3.77 8.94
N ILE A 11 -8.61 3.21 8.13
CA ILE A 11 -8.83 1.77 8.07
C ILE A 11 -8.14 1.21 6.84
N VAL A 12 -7.13 0.37 7.03
CA VAL A 12 -6.41 -0.28 5.92
C VAL A 12 -7.37 -1.13 5.09
N LYS A 13 -7.32 -0.93 3.76
CA LYS A 13 -8.08 -1.73 2.78
C LYS A 13 -7.17 -2.66 2.00
N TYR A 14 -5.99 -2.18 1.62
CA TYR A 14 -5.02 -3.01 0.91
C TYR A 14 -3.58 -2.48 1.08
N PRO A 15 -2.57 -3.36 1.19
CA PRO A 15 -2.71 -4.81 1.39
C PRO A 15 -3.32 -5.11 2.76
N LEU A 16 -4.14 -6.16 2.83
CA LEU A 16 -4.68 -6.63 4.11
C LEU A 16 -3.55 -7.16 5.00
N GLN A 17 -3.79 -7.25 6.30
CA GLN A 17 -2.81 -7.75 7.27
C GLN A 17 -2.31 -9.14 6.85
N SER A 18 -0.98 -9.28 6.80
CA SER A 18 -0.27 -10.50 6.40
C SER A 18 -0.58 -10.99 4.97
N ASN A 19 -1.12 -10.12 4.11
CA ASN A 19 -1.39 -10.46 2.72
C ASN A 19 -0.09 -10.80 1.97
N LYS A 20 -0.16 -11.87 1.16
CA LYS A 20 0.93 -12.29 0.28
C LYS A 20 0.69 -11.70 -1.11
N ILE A 21 1.66 -10.98 -1.63
CA ILE A 21 1.59 -10.29 -2.92
C ILE A 21 2.64 -10.91 -3.83
N ASP A 22 2.17 -11.47 -4.94
CA ASP A 22 3.01 -11.96 -6.03
C ASP A 22 3.45 -10.79 -6.90
N MET A 23 4.76 -10.58 -7.00
CA MET A 23 5.36 -9.48 -7.77
C MET A 23 6.01 -9.95 -9.08
N SER A 24 5.89 -11.22 -9.47
CA SER A 24 6.53 -11.77 -10.69
C SER A 24 6.10 -11.09 -12.00
N ASN A 25 4.89 -10.51 -12.01
CA ASN A 25 4.33 -9.80 -13.16
C ASN A 25 3.81 -8.40 -12.78
N ARG A 26 4.33 -7.81 -11.70
CA ARG A 26 3.89 -6.50 -11.19
C ARG A 26 5.10 -5.63 -10.88
N ASP A 27 5.01 -4.37 -11.28
CA ASP A 27 6.03 -3.34 -11.05
C ASP A 27 5.58 -2.28 -10.02
N TYR A 28 4.39 -2.45 -9.43
CA TYR A 28 3.92 -1.63 -8.33
C TYR A 28 3.02 -2.38 -7.35
N ILE A 29 2.92 -1.83 -6.13
CA ILE A 29 1.91 -2.21 -5.15
C ILE A 29 1.06 -0.98 -4.87
N ASN A 30 -0.25 -1.08 -5.09
CA ASN A 30 -1.17 -0.05 -4.63
C ASN A 30 -1.42 -0.22 -3.14
N PHE A 31 -1.38 0.85 -2.36
CA PHE A 31 -1.76 0.88 -0.95
C PHE A 31 -3.03 1.72 -0.83
N SER A 32 -4.02 1.24 -0.08
CA SER A 32 -5.29 1.95 0.07
C SER A 32 -5.85 1.80 1.48
N TRP A 33 -6.52 2.85 1.91
CA TRP A 33 -7.19 2.94 3.20
C TRP A 33 -8.48 3.73 3.05
N GLN A 34 -9.38 3.53 4.00
CA GLN A 34 -10.53 4.40 4.18
C GLN A 34 -10.12 5.51 5.14
N GLY A 35 -10.07 6.73 4.63
CA GLY A 35 -9.75 7.93 5.39
C GLY A 35 -10.97 8.63 5.99
N ASP A 36 -10.73 9.78 6.60
CA ASP A 36 -11.75 10.70 7.11
C ASP A 36 -11.54 12.05 6.41
N ASP A 37 -12.60 12.63 5.84
CA ASP A 37 -12.52 13.86 5.03
C ASP A 37 -12.03 15.07 5.83
N LYS A 38 -12.02 14.98 7.17
CA LYS A 38 -11.45 16.01 8.06
C LYS A 38 -9.93 15.96 8.15
N ILE A 39 -9.27 14.95 7.59
CA ILE A 39 -7.81 14.78 7.62
C ILE A 39 -7.18 15.53 6.44
N ASP A 40 -6.17 16.36 6.73
CA ASP A 40 -5.52 17.19 5.71
C ASP A 40 -4.53 16.39 4.86
N TYR A 41 -3.83 15.45 5.48
CA TYR A 41 -2.86 14.58 4.84
C TYR A 41 -2.53 13.35 5.69
N TYR A 42 -2.02 12.32 5.03
CA TYR A 42 -1.46 11.12 5.62
C TYR A 42 0.05 11.09 5.45
N ILE A 43 0.73 10.55 6.45
CA ILE A 43 2.12 10.11 6.35
C ILE A 43 2.13 8.59 6.32
N LEU A 44 2.76 8.03 5.29
CA LEU A 44 3.01 6.60 5.14
C LEU A 44 4.49 6.34 5.30
N GLU A 45 4.85 5.31 6.07
CA GLU A 45 6.23 4.87 6.20
C GLU A 45 6.34 3.38 5.92
N PHE A 46 7.33 2.98 5.12
CA PHE A 46 7.52 1.61 4.66
C PHE A 46 8.80 1.05 5.26
N TYR A 47 8.76 -0.18 5.77
CA TYR A 47 9.86 -0.79 6.48
C TYR A 47 10.08 -2.23 6.05
N ASN A 48 11.35 -2.65 6.09
CA ASN A 48 11.71 -4.06 6.05
C ASN A 48 11.48 -4.70 7.42
N SER A 49 10.68 -5.77 7.51
CA SER A 49 10.32 -6.37 8.79
C SER A 49 11.49 -7.05 9.50
N LYS A 50 12.48 -7.55 8.74
CA LYS A 50 13.67 -8.24 9.26
C LYS A 50 14.68 -7.24 9.82
N THR A 51 15.03 -6.21 9.05
CA THR A 51 16.07 -5.24 9.43
C THR A 51 15.53 -4.06 10.22
N LYS A 52 14.19 -3.88 10.28
CA LYS A 52 13.50 -2.70 10.82
C LYS A 52 13.92 -1.38 10.15
N LYS A 53 14.58 -1.44 9.00
CA LYS A 53 15.04 -0.27 8.24
C LYS A 53 13.85 0.43 7.59
N LEU A 54 13.79 1.76 7.74
CA LEU A 54 12.89 2.62 6.96
C LEU A 54 13.35 2.62 5.49
N LEU A 55 12.46 2.24 4.60
CA LEU A 55 12.66 2.17 3.16
C LEU A 55 12.19 3.44 2.46
N SER A 56 11.07 4.00 2.91
CA SER A 56 10.50 5.22 2.37
C SER A 56 9.55 5.87 3.37
N ARG A 57 9.47 7.20 3.32
CA ARG A 57 8.48 8.02 4.04
C ARG A 57 7.82 8.95 3.04
N LEU A 58 6.50 8.95 3.01
CA LEU A 58 5.70 9.61 1.98
C LEU A 58 4.57 10.40 2.62
N LYS A 59 4.21 11.52 1.99
CA LYS A 59 3.10 12.37 2.38
C LYS A 59 2.11 12.44 1.24
N THR A 60 0.83 12.19 1.52
CA THR A 60 -0.24 12.23 0.52
C THR A 60 -1.52 12.81 1.10
N LYS A 61 -2.35 13.42 0.25
CA LYS A 61 -3.69 13.90 0.63
C LYS A 61 -4.80 12.92 0.21
N GLY A 62 -4.47 11.94 -0.63
CA GLY A 62 -5.43 10.94 -1.10
C GLY A 62 -5.59 9.80 -0.10
N ASN A 63 -6.46 8.86 -0.44
CA ASN A 63 -6.73 7.63 0.31
C ASN A 63 -6.07 6.39 -0.32
N GLN A 64 -5.20 6.62 -1.30
CA GLN A 64 -4.42 5.60 -1.98
C GLN A 64 -3.03 6.11 -2.31
N PHE A 65 -2.07 5.19 -2.43
CA PHE A 65 -0.71 5.48 -2.83
C PHE A 65 -0.14 4.31 -3.64
N VAL A 66 0.39 4.60 -4.84
CA VAL A 66 1.05 3.59 -5.68
C VAL A 66 2.54 3.60 -5.37
N PHE A 67 3.05 2.50 -4.84
CA PHE A 67 4.47 2.30 -4.57
C PHE A 67 5.11 1.55 -5.74
N ASN A 68 5.91 2.27 -6.54
CA ASN A 68 6.60 1.77 -7.74
C ASN A 68 8.13 1.64 -7.57
N ASP A 69 8.67 2.08 -6.44
CA ASP A 69 10.10 1.98 -6.09
C ASP A 69 10.50 0.55 -5.66
N LEU A 70 10.07 -0.46 -6.42
CA LEU A 70 10.22 -1.88 -6.05
C LEU A 70 11.66 -2.39 -6.07
N PHE A 71 12.61 -1.70 -6.70
CA PHE A 71 14.04 -2.03 -6.58
C PHE A 71 14.53 -2.02 -5.11
N LYS A 72 13.76 -1.40 -4.20
CA LYS A 72 14.02 -1.37 -2.75
C LYS A 72 13.33 -2.52 -1.99
N LEU A 73 12.47 -3.28 -2.66
CA LEU A 73 11.65 -4.35 -2.10
C LEU A 73 12.08 -5.69 -2.72
N ASP A 74 12.82 -6.46 -1.94
CA ASP A 74 13.16 -7.85 -2.26
C ASP A 74 12.04 -8.80 -1.79
N GLU A 75 12.14 -10.09 -2.10
CA GLU A 75 11.28 -11.11 -1.50
C GLU A 75 11.40 -11.09 0.03
N GLY A 76 10.26 -11.13 0.73
CA GLY A 76 10.25 -11.16 2.18
C GLY A 76 9.11 -10.42 2.84
N LYS A 77 9.28 -10.16 4.14
CA LYS A 77 8.27 -9.53 5.00
C LYS A 77 8.54 -8.05 5.15
N PHE A 78 7.47 -7.26 4.99
CA PHE A 78 7.49 -5.82 5.12
C PHE A 78 6.33 -5.36 5.99
N TYR A 79 6.43 -4.14 6.50
CA TYR A 79 5.32 -3.47 7.12
C TYR A 79 5.29 -2.02 6.70
N TRP A 80 4.08 -1.46 6.68
CA TRP A 80 3.89 -0.04 6.48
C TRP A 80 3.09 0.53 7.65
N THR A 81 3.32 1.79 7.94
CA THR A 81 2.52 2.55 8.90
C THR A 81 1.76 3.63 8.17
N ILE A 82 0.61 4.01 8.73
CA ILE A 82 -0.17 5.16 8.29
C ILE A 82 -0.64 5.97 9.49
N GLN A 83 -0.49 7.29 9.39
CA GLN A 83 -1.00 8.24 10.36
C GLN A 83 -1.59 9.45 9.63
N GLY A 84 -2.80 9.84 10.00
CA GLY A 84 -3.48 11.03 9.51
C GLY A 84 -3.18 12.26 10.35
N PHE A 85 -3.11 13.43 9.71
CA PHE A 85 -2.77 14.69 10.32
C PHE A 85 -3.81 15.76 9.95
N LYS A 86 -4.27 16.52 10.94
CA LYS A 86 -5.17 17.67 10.77
C LYS A 86 -4.58 18.89 11.47
N LYS A 87 -4.39 19.98 10.73
CA LYS A 87 -4.03 21.28 11.29
C LYS A 87 -5.26 21.91 11.93
N ARG A 88 -5.07 22.45 13.13
CA ARG A 88 -6.08 23.21 13.86
C ARG A 88 -5.89 24.71 13.62
N GLN A 89 -6.94 25.47 13.89
CA GLN A 89 -6.93 26.93 13.76
C GLN A 89 -5.96 27.60 14.75
N ASP A 90 -5.72 26.97 15.89
CA ASP A 90 -4.74 27.41 16.91
C ASP A 90 -3.27 27.13 16.51
N GLY A 91 -3.04 26.60 15.30
CA GLY A 91 -1.72 26.23 14.80
C GLY A 91 -1.21 24.86 15.26
N SER A 92 -1.90 24.19 16.19
CA SER A 92 -1.56 22.83 16.60
C SER A 92 -1.93 21.80 15.53
N THR A 93 -1.40 20.59 15.64
CA THR A 93 -1.71 19.49 14.71
C THR A 93 -2.24 18.29 15.48
N PHE A 94 -3.47 17.88 15.17
CA PHE A 94 -4.02 16.60 15.60
C PHE A 94 -3.43 15.48 14.74
N LYS A 95 -3.19 14.32 15.35
CA LYS A 95 -2.72 13.11 14.68
C LYS A 95 -3.60 11.94 15.09
N THR A 96 -3.94 11.09 14.14
CA THR A 96 -4.62 9.82 14.41
C THR A 96 -3.68 8.85 15.12
N GLU A 97 -4.19 7.70 15.54
CA GLU A 97 -3.33 6.59 15.93
C GLU A 97 -2.42 6.17 14.76
N LEU A 98 -1.23 5.67 15.11
CA LEU A 98 -0.30 5.12 14.14
C LEU A 98 -0.71 3.67 13.85
N ILE A 99 -1.32 3.45 12.70
CA ILE A 99 -1.76 2.12 12.29
C ILE A 99 -0.60 1.42 11.59
N LYS A 100 -0.25 0.21 12.05
CA LYS A 100 0.77 -0.65 11.44
C LYS A 100 0.10 -1.82 10.73
N ASN A 101 0.51 -2.11 9.50
CA ASN A 101 0.03 -3.26 8.74
C ASN A 101 1.19 -3.99 8.04
N GLU A 102 1.18 -5.32 8.11
CA GLU A 102 2.25 -6.16 7.54
C GLU A 102 1.81 -6.82 6.23
N PHE A 103 2.77 -7.08 5.34
CA PHE A 103 2.56 -7.79 4.08
C PHE A 103 3.82 -8.58 3.68
N ILE A 104 3.65 -9.51 2.75
CA ILE A 104 4.71 -10.42 2.28
C ILE A 104 4.81 -10.31 0.77
N ILE A 105 6.01 -10.06 0.26
CA ILE A 105 6.33 -10.12 -1.17
C ILE A 105 6.95 -11.48 -1.47
N TYR A 106 6.52 -12.10 -2.55
CA TYR A 106 7.13 -13.30 -3.14
C TYR A 106 7.10 -13.21 -4.66
N LEU A 107 7.98 -13.96 -5.31
CA LEU A 107 7.97 -14.15 -6.76
C LEU A 107 7.55 -15.59 -7.06
N SER A 108 6.41 -15.76 -7.73
CA SER A 108 6.08 -17.06 -8.33
C SER A 108 6.91 -17.33 -9.58
N GLU A 109 7.29 -18.58 -9.79
CA GLU A 109 7.73 -19.00 -11.13
C GLU A 109 6.56 -18.74 -12.10
N LYS A 110 6.81 -18.01 -13.19
CA LYS A 110 5.80 -17.89 -14.26
C LYS A 110 5.40 -19.31 -14.66
N PRO A 111 4.12 -19.68 -14.68
CA PRO A 111 3.74 -20.92 -15.35
C PRO A 111 4.26 -20.79 -16.77
N ASP A 112 5.08 -21.75 -17.20
CA ASP A 112 5.49 -21.91 -18.58
C ASP A 112 4.18 -22.01 -19.37
N ILE A 113 3.74 -20.92 -20.01
CA ILE A 113 2.54 -20.94 -20.84
C ILE A 113 3.00 -21.73 -22.06
N PRO A 114 2.61 -23.01 -22.25
CA PRO A 114 2.90 -23.65 -23.51
C PRO A 114 2.23 -22.78 -24.57
N ASP A 115 3.02 -22.30 -25.54
CA ASP A 115 2.52 -21.55 -26.69
C ASP A 115 1.20 -22.19 -27.14
N LEU A 116 0.09 -21.51 -26.87
CA LEU A 116 -1.20 -21.83 -27.48
C LEU A 116 -1.02 -21.51 -28.95
N LYS A 117 -0.42 -22.45 -29.69
CA LYS A 117 -0.57 -22.55 -31.14
C LYS A 117 -2.05 -22.86 -31.36
N THR A 118 -2.89 -21.82 -31.33
CA THR A 118 -4.17 -21.82 -32.02
C THR A 118 -3.85 -22.13 -33.47
N LYS A 119 -3.94 -23.41 -33.81
CA LYS A 119 -3.98 -23.87 -35.19
C LYS A 119 -5.35 -23.43 -35.69
N ASP A 120 -5.44 -22.18 -36.12
CA ASP A 120 -6.52 -21.73 -37.00
C ASP A 120 -6.38 -22.55 -38.28
N LYS A 121 -7.01 -23.73 -38.29
CA LYS A 121 -7.32 -24.43 -39.54
C LYS A 121 -8.46 -23.64 -40.18
N ILE A 122 -8.03 -22.63 -40.94
CA ILE A 122 -8.47 -22.28 -42.30
C ILE A 122 -9.81 -22.93 -42.70
N TYR A 123 -10.80 -22.05 -42.94
CA TYR A 123 -12.03 -22.33 -43.66
C TYR A 123 -11.75 -23.02 -44.99
N ILE A 124 -12.50 -24.09 -45.32
CA ILE A 124 -12.70 -24.51 -46.70
C ILE A 124 -14.20 -24.74 -46.90
N GLU A 125 -14.76 -23.82 -47.70
CA GLU A 125 -15.89 -23.89 -48.65
C GLU A 125 -17.04 -24.89 -48.45
#